data_AF-A0A453FKJ9-F1
#
_entry.id   AF-A0A453FKJ9-F1
#
_cell.length_a   1.000
_cell.length_b   1.000
_cell.length_c   1.000
_cell.angle_alpha   90.00
_cell.angle_beta   90.00
_cell.angle_gamma   90.00
#
_symmetry.space_group_name_H-M   'P 1'
#
loop_
_entity.id
_entity.type
_entity.pdbx_description
1 polymer ?
#
loop_
_entity_poly.entity_id
_entity_poly.type
_entity_poly.pdbx_seq_one_letter_code
_entity_poly.pdbx_strand_id
1 'polypeptide(L)'
;MFFLFLLESRAICKYTCRKNKPELLKQGNLKESAMVDVWLEVEAHQYTAALEPVILECLIRPMFGRATDQKIVEDNLVKLKKVLEVYEARLSKCKYLAGDFLSLADLNHVSATACLATTPYASLFDAYPHVKAWWSGLMARPSVQKITALKKPYFQNSV
;
A
#
# COMPACT_ATOMS: atom_id res chain seq x y z
N MET A 1 32.57 13.85 -10.42
CA MET A 1 31.45 14.19 -9.52
C MET A 1 30.26 13.34 -9.91
N PHE A 2 29.91 12.32 -9.14
CA PHE A 2 28.73 11.49 -9.42
C PHE A 2 27.47 12.26 -9.02
N PHE A 3 26.55 12.46 -9.97
CA PHE A 3 25.24 13.05 -9.69
C PHE A 3 24.35 11.99 -9.03
N LEU A 4 23.64 12.35 -7.96
CA LEU A 4 22.70 11.42 -7.32
C LEU A 4 21.45 11.29 -8.20
N PHE A 5 21.32 10.14 -8.86
CA PHE A 5 20.14 9.77 -9.65
C PHE A 5 19.40 8.62 -8.95
N LEU A 6 18.09 8.78 -8.75
CA LEU A 6 17.26 7.82 -8.01
C LEU A 6 16.14 7.29 -8.91
N LEU A 7 16.02 5.98 -8.97
CA LEU A 7 14.92 5.22 -9.55
C LEU A 7 14.32 4.31 -8.47
N GLU A 8 13.26 3.58 -8.81
CA GLU A 8 12.45 2.76 -7.90
C GLU A 8 11.68 3.59 -6.86
N SER A 9 10.35 3.46 -6.88
CA SER A 9 9.47 4.23 -6.00
C SER A 9 9.84 4.06 -4.52
N ARG A 10 10.12 2.82 -4.08
CA ARG A 10 10.50 2.52 -2.70
C ARG A 10 11.86 3.12 -2.31
N ALA A 11 12.82 3.15 -3.23
CA ALA A 11 14.13 3.76 -2.97
C ALA A 11 14.04 5.28 -2.88
N ILE A 12 13.25 5.92 -3.76
CA ILE A 12 12.94 7.35 -3.70
C ILE A 12 12.21 7.69 -2.39
N CYS A 13 11.24 6.87 -1.97
CA CYS A 13 10.54 7.01 -0.69
C CYS A 13 11.50 6.89 0.51
N LYS A 14 12.39 5.89 0.53
CA LYS A 14 13.42 5.73 1.57
C LYS A 14 14.34 6.95 1.61
N TYR A 15 14.83 7.44 0.47
CA TYR A 15 15.65 8.65 0.41
C TYR A 15 14.91 9.88 0.95
N THR A 16 13.67 10.08 0.52
CA THR A 16 12.84 11.22 0.96
C THR A 16 12.62 11.18 2.48
N CYS A 17 12.41 9.99 3.06
CA CYS A 17 12.32 9.83 4.50
C CYS A 17 13.65 10.14 5.18
N ARG A 18 14.79 9.60 4.73
CA ARG A 18 16.10 9.91 5.31
C ARG A 18 16.40 11.41 5.33
N LYS A 19 15.99 12.13 4.28
CA LYS A 19 16.23 13.57 4.17
C LYS A 19 15.31 14.41 5.05
N ASN A 20 14.02 14.07 5.14
CA ASN A 20 13.02 14.98 5.72
C ASN A 20 12.34 14.45 6.99
N LYS A 21 12.25 13.13 7.13
CA LYS A 21 11.48 12.41 8.14
C LYS A 21 12.15 11.08 8.55
N PRO A 22 13.41 11.09 9.04
CA PRO A 22 14.16 9.87 9.34
C PRO A 22 13.49 9.02 10.43
N GLU A 23 12.62 9.61 11.26
CA GLU A 23 11.83 8.90 12.27
C GLU A 23 10.91 7.83 11.67
N LEU A 24 10.46 7.97 10.41
CA LEU A 24 9.64 6.98 9.71
C LEU A 24 10.40 5.69 9.35
N LEU A 25 11.73 5.75 9.38
CA LEU A 25 12.62 4.62 9.14
C LEU A 25 13.23 4.05 10.42
N LYS A 26 13.04 4.76 11.56
CA LYS A 26 13.50 4.34 12.88
C LYS A 26 15.00 4.00 12.94
N GLN A 27 15.82 4.67 12.13
CA GLN A 27 17.26 4.33 11.97
C GLN A 27 18.08 4.42 13.27
N GLY A 28 17.58 5.10 14.30
CA GLY A 28 18.21 5.15 15.63
C GLY A 28 17.97 3.93 16.51
N ASN A 29 17.13 2.97 16.10
CA ASN A 29 16.83 1.76 16.86
C ASN A 29 16.85 0.54 15.93
N LEU A 30 17.87 -0.30 16.11
CA LEU A 30 18.11 -1.47 15.26
C LEU A 30 16.89 -2.41 15.15
N LYS A 31 16.19 -2.66 16.26
CA LYS A 31 15.03 -3.57 16.27
C LYS A 31 13.85 -2.96 15.55
N GLU A 32 13.56 -1.68 15.81
CA GLU A 32 12.44 -0.99 15.16
C GLU A 32 12.70 -0.79 13.66
N SER A 33 13.93 -0.41 13.27
CA SER A 33 14.29 -0.28 11.85
C SER A 33 14.20 -1.62 11.12
N ALA A 34 14.64 -2.71 11.74
CA ALA A 34 14.51 -4.05 11.16
C ALA A 34 13.04 -4.42 10.94
N MET A 35 12.14 -4.07 11.87
CA MET A 35 10.71 -4.28 11.67
C MET A 35 10.13 -3.42 10.56
N VAL A 36 10.59 -2.17 10.39
CA VAL A 36 10.20 -1.35 9.24
C VAL A 36 10.63 -2.00 7.93
N ASP A 37 11.87 -2.50 7.84
CA ASP A 37 12.37 -3.17 6.64
C ASP A 37 11.58 -4.45 6.35
N VAL A 38 11.30 -5.30 7.35
CA VAL A 38 10.48 -6.51 7.17
C VAL A 38 9.14 -6.17 6.52
N TRP A 39 8.42 -5.17 7.04
CA TRP A 39 7.09 -4.85 6.53
C TRP A 39 7.10 -4.07 5.21
N LEU A 40 8.22 -3.43 4.85
CA LEU A 40 8.44 -2.89 3.51
C LEU A 40 8.63 -4.00 2.47
N GLU A 41 9.37 -5.06 2.83
CA GLU A 41 9.56 -6.21 1.93
C GLU A 41 8.29 -7.06 1.83
N VAL A 42 7.53 -7.23 2.93
CA VAL A 42 6.21 -7.87 2.90
C VAL A 42 5.23 -7.07 2.02
N GLU A 43 5.23 -5.73 2.13
CA GLU A 43 4.45 -4.88 1.23
C GLU A 43 4.79 -5.14 -0.23
N ALA A 44 6.08 -5.14 -0.57
CA ALA A 44 6.53 -5.31 -1.94
C ALA A 44 6.21 -6.69 -2.51
N HIS A 45 6.53 -7.74 -1.76
CA HIS A 45 6.59 -9.10 -2.29
C HIS A 45 5.36 -9.95 -1.99
N GLN A 46 4.52 -9.54 -1.04
CA GLN A 46 3.30 -10.27 -0.69
C GLN A 46 2.06 -9.44 -1.01
N TYR A 47 1.98 -8.22 -0.47
CA TYR A 47 0.78 -7.40 -0.60
C TYR A 47 0.61 -6.84 -2.01
N THR A 48 1.59 -6.06 -2.48
CA THR A 48 1.53 -5.44 -3.82
C THR A 48 1.60 -6.49 -4.92
N ALA A 49 2.38 -7.57 -4.75
CA ALA A 49 2.41 -8.68 -5.70
C ALA A 49 1.04 -9.37 -5.89
N ALA A 50 0.22 -9.45 -4.84
CA ALA A 50 -1.15 -9.97 -4.94
C ALA A 50 -2.16 -8.91 -5.43
N LEU A 51 -1.95 -7.64 -5.10
CA LEU A 51 -2.89 -6.57 -5.40
C LEU A 51 -2.72 -5.98 -6.81
N GLU A 52 -1.50 -5.89 -7.31
CA GLU A 52 -1.18 -5.26 -8.60
C GLU A 52 -1.92 -5.92 -9.78
N PRO A 53 -2.02 -7.26 -9.90
CA PRO A 53 -2.81 -7.87 -10.97
C PRO A 53 -4.28 -7.46 -10.95
N VAL A 54 -4.88 -7.31 -9.76
CA VAL A 54 -6.27 -6.84 -9.63
C VAL A 54 -6.40 -5.40 -10.12
N ILE A 55 -5.46 -4.52 -9.76
CA ILE A 55 -5.44 -3.13 -10.22
C ILE A 55 -5.26 -3.07 -11.75
N LEU A 56 -4.36 -3.86 -12.32
CA LEU A 56 -4.11 -3.90 -13.75
C LEU A 56 -5.35 -4.33 -14.53
N GLU A 57 -6.01 -5.39 -14.08
CA GLU A 57 -7.19 -5.94 -14.75
C GLU A 57 -8.45 -5.07 -14.56
N CYS A 58 -8.64 -4.46 -13.39
CA CYS A 58 -9.84 -3.67 -13.09
C CYS A 58 -9.74 -2.20 -13.50
N LEU A 59 -8.55 -1.61 -13.52
CA LEU A 59 -8.38 -0.17 -13.83
C LEU A 59 -7.61 0.05 -15.12
N ILE A 60 -6.46 -0.61 -15.28
CA ILE A 60 -5.55 -0.32 -16.40
C ILE A 60 -6.07 -0.89 -17.72
N ARG A 61 -6.52 -2.14 -17.75
CA ARG A 61 -7.05 -2.75 -18.98
C ARG A 61 -8.27 -2.01 -19.55
N PRO A 62 -9.30 -1.65 -18.76
CA PRO A 62 -10.44 -0.89 -19.26
C PRO A 62 -10.04 0.47 -19.85
N MET A 63 -9.03 1.14 -19.28
CA MET A 63 -8.49 2.39 -19.84
C MET A 63 -7.92 2.24 -21.26
N PHE A 64 -7.54 1.02 -21.66
CA PHE A 64 -7.09 0.70 -23.03
C PHE A 64 -8.17 0.03 -23.88
N GLY A 65 -9.45 0.08 -23.47
CA GLY A 65 -10.57 -0.55 -24.17
C GLY A 65 -10.54 -2.08 -24.13
N ARG A 66 -9.80 -2.68 -23.19
CA ARG A 66 -9.70 -4.14 -23.05
C ARG A 66 -10.59 -4.63 -21.92
N ALA A 67 -11.24 -5.77 -22.11
CA ALA A 67 -12.00 -6.43 -21.07
C ALA A 67 -11.08 -6.93 -19.94
N THR A 68 -11.59 -6.82 -18.71
CA THR A 68 -11.02 -7.41 -17.50
C THR A 68 -11.02 -8.94 -17.60
N ASP A 69 -9.87 -9.57 -17.34
CA ASP A 69 -9.79 -11.00 -17.12
C ASP A 69 -10.20 -11.33 -15.69
N GLN A 70 -11.45 -11.75 -15.54
CA GLN A 70 -12.04 -12.03 -14.24
C GLN A 70 -11.33 -13.19 -13.51
N LYS A 71 -10.74 -14.15 -14.24
CA LYS A 71 -10.00 -15.26 -13.63
C LYS A 71 -8.74 -14.77 -12.93
N ILE A 72 -7.98 -13.88 -13.57
CA ILE A 72 -6.80 -13.26 -12.97
C ILE A 72 -7.18 -12.48 -11.70
N VAL A 73 -8.29 -11.75 -11.75
CA VAL A 73 -8.79 -11.01 -10.59
C VAL A 73 -9.12 -11.95 -9.43
N GLU A 74 -9.91 -13.00 -9.67
CA GLU A 74 -10.32 -13.95 -8.64
C GLU A 74 -9.14 -14.71 -8.02
N ASP A 75 -8.23 -15.21 -8.85
CA ASP A 75 -7.03 -15.94 -8.39
C ASP A 75 -6.16 -15.06 -7.48
N ASN A 76 -6.04 -13.76 -7.78
CA ASN A 76 -5.25 -12.83 -6.98
C ASN A 76 -5.99 -12.28 -5.76
N LEU A 77 -7.32 -12.16 -5.81
CA LEU A 77 -8.12 -11.86 -4.61
C LEU A 77 -8.02 -12.98 -3.56
N VAL A 78 -7.93 -14.25 -3.98
CA VAL A 78 -7.67 -15.36 -3.05
C VAL A 78 -6.31 -15.22 -2.37
N LYS A 79 -5.26 -14.85 -3.13
CA LYS A 79 -3.94 -14.57 -2.55
C LYS A 79 -3.97 -13.38 -1.61
N LEU A 80 -4.62 -12.29 -2.02
CA LEU A 80 -4.73 -11.08 -1.22
C LEU A 80 -5.47 -11.35 0.10
N LYS A 81 -6.54 -12.16 0.10
CA LYS A 81 -7.23 -12.58 1.34
C LYS A 81 -6.28 -13.26 2.32
N LYS A 82 -5.45 -14.21 1.86
CA LYS A 82 -4.45 -14.87 2.71
C LYS A 82 -3.41 -13.89 3.27
N VAL A 83 -3.00 -12.91 2.47
CA VAL A 83 -2.10 -11.84 2.96
C VAL A 83 -2.82 -11.00 4.03
N LEU A 84 -4.09 -10.65 3.80
CA LEU A 84 -4.87 -9.85 4.75
C LEU A 84 -5.13 -10.58 6.07
N GLU A 85 -5.25 -11.91 6.08
CA GLU A 85 -5.32 -12.71 7.32
C GLU A 85 -4.06 -12.51 8.19
N VAL A 86 -2.87 -12.48 7.57
CA VAL A 86 -1.61 -12.21 8.27
C VAL A 86 -1.56 -10.76 8.78
N TYR A 87 -2.03 -9.81 7.98
CA TYR A 87 -2.10 -8.39 8.37
C TYR A 87 -3.08 -8.18 9.53
N GLU A 88 -4.23 -8.83 9.50
CA GLU A 88 -5.23 -8.78 10.56
C GLU A 88 -4.66 -9.32 11.87
N ALA A 89 -4.00 -10.49 11.82
CA ALA A 89 -3.32 -11.05 12.98
C ALA A 89 -2.21 -10.12 13.51
N ARG A 90 -1.46 -9.44 12.62
CA ARG A 90 -0.44 -8.46 13.02
C ARG A 90 -1.06 -7.24 13.70
N LEU A 91 -2.06 -6.64 13.07
CA LEU A 91 -2.69 -5.38 13.50
C LEU A 91 -3.60 -5.58 14.72
N SER A 92 -4.00 -6.81 15.04
CA SER A 92 -4.62 -7.14 16.33
C SER A 92 -3.66 -7.00 17.52
N LYS A 93 -2.34 -7.04 17.27
CA LYS A 93 -1.30 -7.00 18.31
C LYS A 93 -0.52 -5.68 18.35
N CYS A 94 -0.47 -4.97 17.24
CA CYS A 94 0.29 -3.73 17.09
C CYS A 94 -0.55 -2.69 16.36
N LYS A 95 -0.41 -1.42 16.74
CA LYS A 95 -1.18 -0.34 16.10
C LYS A 95 -0.84 -0.13 14.62
N TYR A 96 0.39 -0.40 14.23
CA TYR A 96 0.93 -0.29 12.87
C TYR A 96 1.73 -1.54 12.51
N LEU A 97 2.11 -1.67 11.25
CA LEU A 97 2.78 -2.88 10.76
C LEU A 97 4.13 -3.10 11.45
N ALA A 98 4.95 -2.07 11.59
CA ALA A 98 6.26 -2.16 12.22
C ALA A 98 6.23 -2.17 13.77
N GLY A 99 5.07 -1.91 14.40
CA GLY A 99 4.94 -1.80 15.86
C GLY A 99 3.89 -0.74 16.23
N ASP A 100 4.11 -0.01 17.33
CA ASP A 100 3.14 1.01 17.80
C ASP A 100 3.42 2.42 17.30
N PHE A 101 4.21 2.55 16.23
CA PHE A 101 4.56 3.81 15.58
C PHE A 101 4.26 3.75 14.08
N LEU A 102 3.86 4.88 13.52
CA LEU A 102 3.71 5.01 12.07
C LEU A 102 5.10 4.94 11.41
N SER A 103 5.21 4.17 10.34
CA SER A 103 6.46 4.00 9.60
C SER A 103 6.28 4.18 8.09
N LEU A 104 7.40 4.14 7.37
CA LEU A 104 7.36 4.07 5.91
C LEU A 104 6.66 2.79 5.42
N ALA A 105 6.72 1.69 6.18
CA ALA A 105 6.03 0.46 5.83
C ALA A 105 4.52 0.71 5.66
N ASP A 106 3.89 1.44 6.58
CA ASP A 106 2.46 1.75 6.50
C ASP A 106 2.14 2.69 5.31
N LEU A 107 2.97 3.73 5.13
CA LEU A 107 2.73 4.74 4.09
C LEU A 107 2.89 4.20 2.67
N ASN A 108 3.78 3.21 2.46
CA ASN A 108 3.94 2.58 1.14
C ASN A 108 2.68 1.85 0.66
N HIS A 109 1.83 1.36 1.57
CA HIS A 109 0.59 0.69 1.20
C HIS A 109 -0.45 1.65 0.61
N VAL A 110 -0.35 2.95 0.88
CA VAL A 110 -1.37 3.94 0.51
C VAL A 110 -1.62 3.99 -0.98
N SER A 111 -0.56 3.95 -1.80
CA SER A 111 -0.71 4.16 -3.24
C SER A 111 -1.55 3.05 -3.89
N ALA A 112 -1.22 1.78 -3.63
CA ALA A 112 -1.90 0.63 -4.21
C ALA A 112 -3.29 0.44 -3.58
N THR A 113 -3.42 0.62 -2.26
CA THR A 113 -4.69 0.42 -1.56
C THR A 113 -5.72 1.49 -1.94
N ALA A 114 -5.29 2.74 -2.19
CA ALA A 114 -6.19 3.77 -2.72
C ALA A 114 -6.73 3.41 -4.12
N CYS A 115 -5.98 2.69 -4.95
CA CYS A 115 -6.47 2.17 -6.23
C CYS A 115 -7.47 1.03 -6.02
N LEU A 116 -7.24 0.11 -5.07
CA LEU A 116 -8.21 -0.93 -4.74
C LEU A 116 -9.56 -0.33 -4.36
N ALA A 117 -9.54 0.77 -3.60
CA ALA A 117 -10.75 1.48 -3.15
C ALA A 117 -11.58 2.08 -4.30
N THR A 118 -11.04 2.19 -5.51
CA THR A 118 -11.80 2.62 -6.72
C THR A 118 -12.30 1.45 -7.56
N THR A 119 -12.12 0.21 -7.10
CA THR A 119 -12.62 -1.00 -7.76
C THR A 119 -13.87 -1.54 -7.05
N PRO A 120 -14.65 -2.46 -7.67
CA PRO A 120 -15.74 -3.17 -7.00
C PRO A 120 -15.31 -3.97 -5.76
N TYR A 121 -14.00 -4.20 -5.58
CA TYR A 121 -13.44 -4.99 -4.49
C TYR A 121 -13.02 -4.15 -3.27
N ALA A 122 -13.41 -2.86 -3.22
CA ALA A 122 -13.12 -1.96 -2.11
C ALA A 122 -13.60 -2.49 -0.74
N SER A 123 -14.70 -3.25 -0.71
CA SER A 123 -15.28 -3.86 0.50
C SER A 123 -14.48 -5.04 1.05
N LEU A 124 -13.41 -5.48 0.38
CA LEU A 124 -12.58 -6.60 0.84
C LEU A 124 -12.08 -6.41 2.27
N PHE A 125 -11.79 -5.17 2.66
CA PHE A 125 -11.29 -4.84 4.00
C PHE A 125 -12.36 -4.94 5.09
N ASP A 126 -13.65 -4.96 4.72
CA ASP A 126 -14.74 -5.03 5.68
C ASP A 126 -14.75 -6.34 6.49
N ALA A 127 -14.15 -7.39 5.95
CA ALA A 127 -13.97 -8.68 6.64
C ALA A 127 -12.82 -8.66 7.68
N TYR A 128 -11.98 -7.63 7.71
CA TYR A 128 -10.75 -7.55 8.51
C TYR A 128 -10.77 -6.26 9.36
N PRO A 129 -11.40 -6.27 10.56
CA PRO A 129 -11.65 -5.05 11.32
C PRO A 129 -10.37 -4.29 11.72
N HIS A 130 -9.27 -4.96 12.06
CA HIS A 130 -8.03 -4.28 12.42
C HIS A 130 -7.34 -3.68 11.18
N VAL A 131 -7.35 -4.39 10.05
CA VAL A 131 -6.89 -3.85 8.76
C VAL A 131 -7.73 -2.63 8.35
N LYS A 132 -9.06 -2.71 8.46
CA LYS A 132 -9.95 -1.60 8.10
C LYS A 132 -9.73 -0.37 8.98
N ALA A 133 -9.53 -0.57 10.29
CA ALA A 133 -9.22 0.51 11.21
C ALA A 133 -7.86 1.16 10.89
N TRP A 134 -6.83 0.35 10.63
CA TRP A 134 -5.51 0.81 10.20
C TRP A 134 -5.60 1.62 8.90
N TRP A 135 -6.29 1.10 7.88
CA TRP A 135 -6.48 1.78 6.60
C TRP A 135 -7.22 3.11 6.77
N SER A 136 -8.30 3.13 7.54
CA SER A 136 -9.07 4.34 7.84
C SER A 136 -8.20 5.39 8.56
N GLY A 137 -7.34 4.96 9.49
CA GLY A 137 -6.38 5.82 10.16
C GLY A 137 -5.34 6.43 9.20
N LEU A 138 -4.88 5.67 8.19
CA LEU A 138 -4.00 6.20 7.14
C LEU A 138 -4.73 7.21 6.24
N MET A 139 -5.96 6.91 5.85
CA MET A 139 -6.79 7.77 5.00
C MET A 139 -7.20 9.08 5.67
N ALA A 140 -7.28 9.12 7.00
CA ALA A 140 -7.56 10.34 7.76
C ALA A 140 -6.39 11.34 7.75
N ARG A 141 -5.20 10.95 7.28
CA ARG A 141 -4.01 11.81 7.32
C ARG A 141 -4.09 12.88 6.23
N PRO A 142 -3.84 14.17 6.53
CA PRO A 142 -3.92 15.25 5.54
C PRO A 142 -3.05 15.02 4.29
N SER A 143 -1.85 14.45 4.47
CA SER A 143 -0.96 14.12 3.35
C SER A 143 -1.56 13.06 2.42
N VAL A 144 -2.26 12.08 2.97
CA VAL A 144 -2.91 11.01 2.19
C VAL A 144 -4.14 11.57 1.49
N GLN A 145 -4.98 12.34 2.18
CA GLN A 145 -6.14 13.00 1.58
C GLN A 145 -5.75 13.90 0.40
N LYS A 146 -4.67 14.67 0.54
CA LYS A 146 -4.13 15.51 -0.53
C LYS A 146 -3.75 14.70 -1.77
N ILE A 147 -3.02 13.59 -1.60
CA ILE A 147 -2.61 12.73 -2.72
C ILE A 147 -3.80 12.02 -3.36
N THR A 148 -4.74 11.51 -2.55
CA THR A 148 -5.95 10.86 -3.09
C THR A 148 -6.80 11.84 -3.88
N ALA A 149 -6.90 13.10 -3.45
CA ALA A 149 -7.60 14.14 -4.20
C ALA A 149 -6.92 14.43 -5.56
N LEU A 150 -5.59 14.41 -5.63
CA LEU A 150 -4.84 14.59 -6.88
C LEU A 150 -5.04 13.41 -7.86
N LYS A 151 -5.34 12.20 -7.36
CA LYS A 151 -5.56 11.01 -8.20
C LYS A 151 -6.97 10.91 -8.78
N LYS A 152 -7.99 11.54 -8.17
CA LYS A 152 -9.39 11.46 -8.62
C LYS A 152 -9.63 11.73 -10.13
N PRO A 153 -8.98 12.71 -10.77
CA PRO A 153 -9.21 13.00 -12.19
C PRO A 153 -8.78 11.88 -13.14
N TYR A 154 -7.86 11.00 -12.73
CA TYR A 154 -7.31 9.95 -13.58
C TYR A 154 -8.18 8.69 -13.64
N PHE A 155 -9.03 8.47 -12.64
CA PHE A 155 -9.89 7.29 -12.56
C PHE A 155 -11.37 7.59 -12.86
N GLN A 156 -11.78 8.85 -12.87
CA GLN A 156 -13.15 9.26 -13.22
C GLN A 156 -13.35 9.52 -14.72
N ASN A 157 -12.27 9.73 -15.48
CA ASN A 157 -12.31 10.00 -16.94
C ASN A 157 -12.10 8.74 -17.80
N SER A 158 -12.29 7.55 -17.21
CA SER A 158 -11.97 6.25 -17.82
C SER A 158 -13.20 5.38 -18.10
N VAL A 159 -14.40 5.95 -17.96
CA VAL A 159 -15.68 5.28 -18.22
C VAL A 159 -16.42 6.01 -19.31
#